data_AF-A0A1H6CUG8-F1
#
_entry.id   AF-A0A1H6CUG8-F1
#
_cell.length_a   1.000
_cell.length_b   1.000
_cell.length_c   1.000
_cell.angle_alpha   90.00
_cell.angle_beta   90.00
_cell.angle_gamma   90.00
#
_symmetry.space_group_name_H-M   'P 1'
#
loop_
_entity.id
_entity.type
_entity.pdbx_description
1 polymer ?
#
loop_
_entity_poly.entity_id
_entity_poly.type
_entity_poly.pdbx_seq_one_letter_code
_entity_poly.pdbx_strand_id
1 'polypeptide(L)'
;MSTPNDIRARLRACKAGHGGWKEFEDACVEALTYLFVPPLARPLTQPRSYSGIDRRDAIFPNRNHEGVGNWAHLYKELDARMILFEFKNYDTSEVGKDEVNQTRNYLTKPMGRLAVLCTNKGPERQAHIKRNTIYSEDKKVILFVTPTDLIEMIAIKERGEDPSDLILDLVELFYVQHE
;
A
#
# COMPACT_ATOMS: atom_id res chain seq x y z
N MET A 1 8.30 -18.91 9.34
CA MET A 1 8.18 -17.59 8.66
C MET A 1 9.26 -17.57 7.60
N SER A 2 8.97 -17.10 6.40
CA SER A 2 9.98 -16.98 5.35
C SER A 2 11.04 -15.96 5.76
N THR A 3 12.27 -16.14 5.30
CA THR A 3 13.35 -15.18 5.56
C THR A 3 13.20 -13.94 4.68
N PRO A 4 13.82 -12.80 5.01
CA PRO A 4 13.84 -11.63 4.13
C PRO A 4 14.36 -11.94 2.71
N ASN A 5 15.31 -12.88 2.60
CA ASN A 5 15.81 -13.35 1.30
C ASN A 5 14.74 -14.11 0.50
N ASP A 6 13.95 -14.95 1.16
CA ASP A 6 12.84 -15.67 0.51
C ASP A 6 11.79 -14.67 0.02
N ILE A 7 11.43 -13.67 0.84
CA ILE A 7 10.47 -12.63 0.46
C ILE A 7 10.96 -11.86 -0.77
N ARG A 8 12.24 -11.42 -0.78
CA ARG A 8 12.84 -10.73 -1.94
C ARG A 8 12.85 -11.61 -3.20
N ALA A 9 13.16 -12.90 -3.06
CA ALA A 9 13.16 -13.83 -4.18
C ALA A 9 11.75 -13.98 -4.77
N ARG A 10 10.73 -14.13 -3.93
CA ARG A 10 9.32 -14.21 -4.37
C ARG A 10 8.87 -12.94 -5.08
N LEU A 11 9.12 -11.76 -4.51
CA LEU A 11 8.78 -10.47 -5.12
C LEU A 11 9.40 -10.28 -6.51
N ARG A 12 10.64 -10.77 -6.72
CA ARG A 12 11.32 -10.71 -8.03
C ARG A 12 10.82 -11.74 -9.03
N ALA A 13 10.39 -12.91 -8.56
CA ALA A 13 10.05 -14.05 -9.40
C ALA A 13 8.56 -14.12 -9.77
N CYS A 14 7.72 -13.23 -9.23
CA CYS A 14 6.28 -13.21 -9.52
C CYS A 14 6.02 -13.08 -11.02
N LYS A 15 5.37 -14.08 -11.61
CA LYS A 15 4.93 -14.03 -13.01
C LYS A 15 3.92 -12.90 -13.17
N ALA A 16 4.15 -12.04 -14.14
CA ALA A 16 3.26 -10.93 -14.47
C ALA A 16 1.86 -11.42 -14.90
N GLY A 17 0.83 -10.64 -14.56
CA GLY A 17 -0.56 -10.89 -14.95
C GLY A 17 -1.31 -11.96 -14.15
N HIS A 18 -2.43 -12.40 -14.71
CA HIS A 18 -3.36 -13.32 -14.05
C HIS A 18 -2.75 -14.71 -13.73
N GLY A 19 -1.64 -15.09 -14.35
CA GLY A 19 -0.95 -16.34 -13.98
C GLY A 19 -0.28 -16.29 -12.61
N GLY A 20 0.12 -15.10 -12.14
CA GLY A 20 0.87 -14.94 -10.89
C GLY A 20 0.25 -13.97 -9.89
N TRP A 21 -0.98 -13.48 -10.13
CA TRP A 21 -1.63 -12.49 -9.25
C TRP A 21 -1.70 -12.93 -7.78
N LYS A 22 -2.01 -14.21 -7.54
CA LYS A 22 -2.17 -14.72 -6.18
C LYS A 22 -0.83 -14.78 -5.44
N GLU A 23 0.22 -15.23 -6.13
CA GLU A 23 1.57 -15.25 -5.57
C GLU A 23 2.09 -13.84 -5.30
N PHE A 24 1.77 -12.89 -6.18
CA PHE A 24 2.09 -11.48 -5.98
C PHE A 24 1.39 -10.89 -4.74
N GLU A 25 0.08 -11.12 -4.59
CA GLU A 25 -0.69 -10.74 -3.39
C GLU A 25 -0.04 -11.33 -2.13
N ASP A 26 0.23 -12.64 -2.13
CA ASP A 26 0.75 -13.33 -0.95
C ASP A 26 2.17 -12.86 -0.58
N ALA A 27 3.03 -12.62 -1.58
CA ALA A 27 4.37 -12.08 -1.37
C ALA A 27 4.33 -10.64 -0.84
N CYS A 28 3.44 -9.79 -1.35
CA CYS A 28 3.29 -8.43 -0.85
C CYS A 28 2.74 -8.39 0.58
N VAL A 29 1.73 -9.20 0.91
CA VAL A 29 1.20 -9.29 2.28
C VAL A 29 2.27 -9.75 3.26
N GLU A 30 3.07 -10.75 2.89
CA GLU A 30 4.18 -11.23 3.71
C GLU A 30 5.24 -10.14 3.90
N ALA A 31 5.64 -9.47 2.83
CA ALA A 31 6.59 -8.35 2.89
C ALA A 31 6.10 -7.24 3.82
N LEU A 32 4.88 -6.75 3.63
CA LEU A 32 4.29 -5.68 4.44
C LEU A 32 4.13 -6.08 5.91
N THR A 33 3.81 -7.35 6.17
CA THR A 33 3.76 -7.89 7.54
C THR A 33 5.15 -7.91 8.16
N TYR A 34 6.16 -8.39 7.43
CA TYR A 34 7.55 -8.34 7.88
C TYR A 34 8.00 -6.90 8.16
N LEU A 35 7.63 -5.95 7.30
CA LEU A 35 8.07 -4.56 7.39
C LEU A 35 7.40 -3.81 8.55
N PHE A 36 6.08 -3.89 8.68
CA PHE A 36 5.31 -2.95 9.49
C PHE A 36 4.59 -3.55 10.69
N VAL A 37 4.75 -4.85 10.96
CA VAL A 37 4.19 -5.50 12.15
C VAL A 37 5.32 -5.99 13.06
N PRO A 38 5.55 -5.36 14.23
CA PRO A 38 5.00 -4.09 14.74
C PRO A 38 5.53 -2.85 13.97
N PRO A 39 4.90 -1.65 14.12
CA PRO A 39 3.87 -1.29 15.10
C PRO A 39 2.42 -1.32 14.58
N LEU A 40 2.19 -1.61 13.30
CA LEU A 40 0.83 -1.93 12.84
C LEU A 40 0.40 -3.28 13.43
N ALA A 41 -0.91 -3.47 13.54
CA ALA A 41 -1.45 -4.79 13.86
C ALA A 41 -1.38 -5.71 12.63
N ARG A 42 -1.43 -7.03 12.87
CA ARG A 42 -1.50 -8.03 11.80
C ARG A 42 -2.66 -7.71 10.83
N PRO A 43 -2.46 -7.92 9.52
CA PRO A 43 -3.45 -7.56 8.54
C PRO A 43 -4.69 -8.44 8.61
N LEU A 44 -5.83 -7.82 8.30
CA LEU A 44 -7.02 -8.53 7.87
C LEU A 44 -6.90 -8.71 6.35
N THR A 45 -6.70 -9.94 5.90
CA THR A 45 -6.62 -10.29 4.47
C THR A 45 -7.99 -10.66 3.92
N GLN A 46 -8.31 -10.19 2.71
CA GLN A 46 -9.59 -10.42 2.04
C GLN A 46 -10.84 -10.01 2.85
N PRO A 47 -10.82 -8.91 3.63
CA PRO A 47 -12.01 -8.49 4.36
C PRO A 47 -13.10 -8.11 3.36
N ARG A 48 -14.26 -8.72 3.52
CA ARG A 48 -15.46 -8.35 2.78
C ARG A 48 -16.18 -7.22 3.50
N SER A 49 -16.72 -6.26 2.76
CA SER A 49 -17.77 -5.40 3.32
C SER A 49 -18.94 -6.26 3.78
N TYR A 50 -19.76 -5.75 4.70
CA TYR A 50 -20.94 -6.49 5.19
C TYR A 50 -21.91 -6.85 4.05
N SER A 51 -21.96 -6.05 2.98
CA SER A 51 -22.73 -6.34 1.76
C SER A 51 -22.12 -7.42 0.87
N GLY A 52 -20.86 -7.83 1.11
CA GLY A 52 -20.15 -8.86 0.37
C GLY A 52 -19.64 -8.44 -1.02
N ILE A 53 -19.90 -7.20 -1.44
CA ILE A 53 -19.57 -6.67 -2.78
C ILE A 53 -18.09 -6.27 -2.88
N ASP A 54 -17.56 -5.67 -1.81
CA ASP A 54 -16.20 -5.15 -1.82
C ASP A 54 -15.26 -6.18 -1.20
N ARG A 55 -14.34 -6.70 -2.01
CA ARG A 55 -13.20 -7.50 -1.55
C ARG A 55 -11.96 -6.62 -1.63
N ARG A 56 -11.47 -6.22 -0.45
CA ARG A 56 -10.19 -5.52 -0.30
C ARG A 56 -9.11 -6.56 -0.11
N ASP A 57 -7.88 -6.25 -0.49
CA ASP A 57 -6.84 -7.27 -0.43
C ASP A 57 -6.25 -7.40 0.98
N ALA A 58 -5.75 -6.31 1.55
CA ALA A 58 -5.24 -6.30 2.91
C ALA A 58 -5.51 -4.98 3.64
N ILE A 59 -5.91 -5.07 4.91
CA ILE A 59 -6.07 -3.91 5.78
C ILE A 59 -5.23 -4.10 7.03
N PHE A 60 -4.33 -3.15 7.30
CA PHE A 60 -3.52 -3.12 8.51
C PHE A 60 -4.11 -2.13 9.51
N PRO A 61 -4.61 -2.58 10.68
CA PRO A 61 -5.07 -1.66 11.71
C PRO A 61 -3.90 -0.87 12.29
N ASN A 62 -4.02 0.45 12.26
CA ASN A 62 -3.07 1.37 12.86
C ASN A 62 -3.60 1.85 14.21
N ARG A 63 -2.98 1.38 15.29
CA ARG A 63 -3.36 1.74 16.67
C ARG A 63 -2.44 2.79 17.29
N ASN A 64 -1.56 3.40 16.50
CA ASN A 64 -0.51 4.31 16.99
C ASN A 64 -1.01 5.75 17.24
N HIS A 65 -2.26 5.93 17.64
CA HIS A 65 -2.90 7.24 17.83
C HIS A 65 -2.19 8.17 18.81
N GLU A 66 -1.53 7.64 19.84
CA GLU A 66 -0.76 8.40 20.84
C GLU A 66 0.76 8.34 20.63
N GLY A 67 1.23 7.65 19.58
CA GLY A 67 2.66 7.49 19.31
C GLY A 67 3.33 8.74 18.71
N VAL A 68 4.63 8.61 18.48
CA VAL A 68 5.49 9.66 17.88
C VAL A 68 6.19 9.22 16.58
N GLY A 69 6.08 7.96 16.16
CA GLY A 69 6.65 7.47 14.90
C GLY A 69 5.78 7.75 13.67
N ASN A 70 6.25 7.36 12.49
CA ASN A 70 5.60 7.67 11.20
C ASN A 70 4.14 7.21 11.13
N TRP A 71 3.83 6.01 11.62
CA TRP A 71 2.44 5.53 11.66
C TRP A 71 1.54 6.37 12.58
N ALA A 72 2.08 6.96 13.64
CA ALA A 72 1.33 7.89 14.49
C ALA A 72 1.13 9.25 13.81
N HIS A 73 2.14 9.72 13.07
CA HIS A 73 2.03 10.92 12.24
C HIS A 73 0.92 10.77 11.20
N LEU A 74 0.98 9.69 10.40
CA LEU A 74 -0.03 9.38 9.38
C LEU A 74 -1.42 9.14 9.99
N TYR A 75 -1.51 8.57 11.20
CA TYR A 75 -2.78 8.46 11.91
C TYR A 75 -3.41 9.83 12.17
N LYS A 76 -2.62 10.79 12.65
CA LYS A 76 -3.09 12.13 13.02
C LYS A 76 -3.41 12.99 11.79
N GLU A 77 -2.57 12.90 10.77
CA GLU A 77 -2.67 13.74 9.57
C GLU A 77 -3.77 13.26 8.60
N LEU A 78 -3.81 11.96 8.32
CA LEU A 78 -4.67 11.36 7.30
C LEU A 78 -5.79 10.51 7.89
N ASP A 79 -6.03 10.60 9.21
CA ASP A 79 -6.97 9.72 9.91
C ASP A 79 -6.69 8.24 9.62
N ALA A 80 -5.43 7.87 9.38
CA ALA A 80 -5.03 6.58 8.82
C ALA A 80 -5.17 5.44 9.84
N ARG A 81 -6.42 5.14 10.23
CA ARG A 81 -6.83 4.16 11.24
C ARG A 81 -6.73 2.73 10.71
N MET A 82 -7.04 2.55 9.43
CA MET A 82 -7.04 1.26 8.74
C MET A 82 -6.31 1.43 7.41
N ILE A 83 -5.03 1.06 7.36
CA ILE A 83 -4.21 1.24 6.17
C ILE A 83 -4.60 0.20 5.13
N LEU A 84 -5.18 0.66 4.02
CA LEU A 84 -5.58 -0.19 2.92
C LEU A 84 -4.38 -0.44 2.00
N PHE A 85 -4.07 -1.71 1.75
CA PHE A 85 -3.16 -2.14 0.71
C PHE A 85 -3.95 -2.92 -0.35
N GLU A 86 -3.79 -2.50 -1.60
CA GLU A 86 -4.35 -3.16 -2.79
C GLU A 86 -3.21 -3.69 -3.67
N PHE A 87 -3.36 -4.88 -4.25
CA PHE A 87 -2.31 -5.52 -5.05
C PHE A 87 -2.77 -5.67 -6.51
N LYS A 88 -1.96 -5.14 -7.44
CA LYS A 88 -2.21 -5.25 -8.87
C LYS A 88 -1.01 -5.89 -9.56
N ASN A 89 -1.26 -7.00 -10.25
CA ASN A 89 -0.26 -7.72 -11.01
C ASN A 89 -0.71 -7.81 -12.48
N TYR A 90 -0.12 -6.98 -13.34
CA TYR A 90 -0.47 -6.88 -14.75
C TYR A 90 0.64 -7.41 -15.66
N ASP A 91 0.25 -7.97 -16.82
CA ASP A 91 1.18 -8.48 -17.84
C ASP A 91 1.42 -7.46 -18.95
N THR A 92 0.39 -7.10 -19.71
CA THR A 92 0.51 -6.20 -20.86
C THR A 92 0.06 -4.76 -20.58
N SER A 93 -0.51 -4.51 -19.41
CA SER A 93 -1.04 -3.21 -19.00
C SER A 93 -0.41 -2.74 -17.69
N GLU A 94 -0.77 -1.54 -17.28
CA GLU A 94 -0.38 -0.93 -16.03
C GLU A 94 -1.63 -0.50 -15.24
N VAL A 95 -1.42 -0.09 -13.98
CA VAL A 95 -2.47 0.53 -13.16
C VAL A 95 -2.91 1.84 -13.79
N GLY A 96 -4.20 1.97 -14.08
CA GLY A 96 -4.82 3.13 -14.68
C GLY A 96 -5.72 3.89 -13.70
N LYS A 97 -6.57 4.76 -14.27
CA LYS A 97 -7.53 5.58 -13.50
C LYS A 97 -8.60 4.76 -12.77
N ASP A 98 -8.95 3.59 -13.29
CA ASP A 98 -10.08 2.81 -12.79
C ASP A 98 -9.73 2.10 -11.48
N GLU A 99 -8.51 1.55 -11.37
CA GLU A 99 -7.99 0.98 -10.13
C GLU A 99 -7.84 2.05 -9.04
N VAL A 100 -7.40 3.25 -9.40
CA VAL A 100 -7.30 4.37 -8.47
C VAL A 100 -8.69 4.80 -7.97
N ASN A 101 -9.68 4.87 -8.86
CA ASN A 101 -11.07 5.13 -8.50
C ASN A 101 -11.67 4.06 -7.59
N GLN A 102 -11.40 2.79 -7.89
CA GLN A 102 -11.83 1.68 -7.05
C GLN A 102 -11.23 1.80 -5.64
N THR A 103 -9.92 2.07 -5.56
CA THR A 103 -9.21 2.27 -4.29
C THR A 103 -9.81 3.43 -3.49
N ARG A 104 -10.13 4.55 -4.13
CA ARG A 104 -10.82 5.69 -3.50
C ARG A 104 -12.14 5.29 -2.85
N ASN A 105 -12.93 4.44 -3.50
CA ASN A 105 -14.24 4.02 -3.01
C ASN A 105 -14.13 3.15 -1.75
N TYR A 106 -13.03 2.42 -1.58
CA TYR A 106 -12.77 1.66 -0.36
C TYR A 106 -12.39 2.55 0.83
N LEU A 107 -11.79 3.72 0.60
CA LEU A 107 -11.45 4.67 1.66
C LEU A 107 -12.71 5.35 2.21
N THR A 108 -13.25 4.75 3.27
CA THR A 108 -14.37 5.28 4.07
C THR A 108 -13.87 6.08 5.26
N LYS A 109 -14.71 6.95 5.83
CA LYS A 109 -14.36 7.77 7.01
C LYS A 109 -13.77 6.97 8.19
N PRO A 110 -14.28 5.76 8.54
CA PRO A 110 -13.67 4.95 9.60
C PRO A 110 -12.27 4.43 9.26
N MET A 111 -11.94 4.26 7.97
CA MET A 111 -10.62 3.76 7.55
C MET A 111 -9.58 4.88 7.57
N GLY A 112 -9.97 6.07 7.13
CA GLY A 112 -9.08 7.20 6.94
C GLY A 112 -8.90 7.56 5.47
N ARG A 113 -7.83 8.29 5.20
CA ARG A 113 -7.55 8.92 3.91
C ARG A 113 -6.27 8.42 3.25
N LEU A 114 -5.65 7.35 3.75
CA LEU A 114 -4.43 6.76 3.18
C LEU A 114 -4.70 5.35 2.63
N ALA A 115 -4.34 5.13 1.37
CA ALA A 115 -4.21 3.81 0.77
C ALA A 115 -2.87 3.68 0.04
N VAL A 116 -2.41 2.44 -0.11
CA VAL A 116 -1.22 2.08 -0.87
C VAL A 116 -1.60 1.04 -1.91
N LEU A 117 -1.37 1.36 -3.17
CA LEU A 117 -1.56 0.44 -4.28
C LEU A 117 -0.20 -0.14 -4.67
N CYS A 118 0.00 -1.40 -4.32
CA CYS A 118 1.17 -2.18 -4.67
C CYS A 118 1.01 -2.75 -6.08
N THR A 119 1.89 -2.38 -7.00
CA THR A 119 1.81 -2.77 -8.42
C THR A 119 3.13 -3.34 -8.93
N ASN A 120 3.08 -4.42 -9.70
CA ASN A 120 4.28 -5.06 -10.25
C ASN A 120 5.00 -4.18 -11.30
N LYS A 121 4.32 -3.17 -11.83
CA LYS A 121 4.82 -2.19 -12.79
C LYS A 121 4.48 -0.77 -12.36
N GLY A 122 5.26 0.19 -12.81
CA GLY A 122 4.93 1.61 -12.64
C GLY A 122 3.54 1.91 -13.22
N PRO A 123 2.73 2.73 -12.55
CA PRO A 123 1.38 3.06 -13.01
C PRO A 123 1.40 4.03 -14.20
N GLU A 124 0.29 4.11 -14.94
CA GLU A 124 0.16 5.04 -16.06
C GLU A 124 0.14 6.50 -15.58
N ARG A 125 0.52 7.43 -16.46
CA ARG A 125 0.39 8.88 -16.20
C ARG A 125 -1.03 9.28 -15.78
N GLN A 126 -2.05 8.64 -16.36
CA GLN A 126 -3.45 8.93 -16.02
C GLN A 126 -3.82 8.48 -14.60
N ALA A 127 -3.19 7.43 -14.06
CA ALA A 127 -3.37 7.03 -12.67
C ALA A 127 -2.80 8.09 -11.72
N HIS A 128 -1.62 8.66 -12.03
CA HIS A 128 -1.04 9.77 -11.28
C HIS A 128 -1.93 11.01 -11.27
N ILE A 129 -2.41 11.43 -12.45
CA ILE A 129 -3.34 12.58 -12.56
C ILE A 129 -4.60 12.29 -11.73
N LYS A 130 -5.14 11.06 -11.82
CA LYS A 130 -6.38 10.73 -11.11
C LYS A 130 -6.21 10.74 -9.59
N ARG A 131 -5.11 10.21 -9.02
CA ARG A 131 -4.88 10.30 -7.57
C ARG A 131 -4.76 11.75 -7.10
N ASN A 132 -4.18 12.64 -7.91
CA ASN A 132 -4.07 14.07 -7.59
C ASN A 132 -5.45 14.73 -7.57
N THR A 133 -6.29 14.47 -8.58
CA THR A 133 -7.68 14.95 -8.60
C THR A 133 -8.46 14.48 -7.36
N ILE A 134 -8.32 13.21 -6.98
CA ILE A 134 -8.98 12.64 -5.80
C ILE A 134 -8.52 13.31 -4.51
N TYR A 135 -7.23 13.67 -4.41
CA TYR A 135 -6.74 14.42 -3.26
C TYR A 135 -7.29 15.85 -3.22
N SER A 136 -7.38 16.53 -4.36
CA SER A 136 -8.01 17.85 -4.44
C SER A 136 -9.48 17.82 -4.00
N GLU A 137 -10.22 16.77 -4.37
CA GLU A 137 -11.64 16.59 -4.05
C GLU A 137 -11.88 16.13 -2.59
N ASP A 138 -11.20 15.06 -2.16
CA ASP A 138 -11.53 14.35 -0.93
C ASP A 138 -10.40 14.33 0.12
N LYS A 139 -9.23 14.92 -0.21
CA LYS A 139 -8.01 14.85 0.61
C LYS A 139 -7.55 13.42 0.90
N LYS A 140 -7.86 12.48 -0.01
CA LYS A 140 -7.40 11.09 0.03
C LYS A 140 -6.08 10.95 -0.69
N VAL A 141 -5.09 10.35 -0.02
CA VAL A 141 -3.77 10.02 -0.54
C VAL A 141 -3.75 8.55 -0.96
N ILE A 142 -3.40 8.30 -2.22
CA ILE A 142 -3.23 6.96 -2.78
C ILE A 142 -1.80 6.86 -3.30
N LEU A 143 -0.96 6.13 -2.57
CA LEU A 143 0.44 5.90 -2.93
C LEU A 143 0.56 4.75 -3.92
N PHE A 144 1.61 4.77 -4.73
CA PHE A 144 2.00 3.65 -5.57
C PHE A 144 3.31 3.08 -5.04
N VAL A 145 3.35 1.77 -4.85
CA VAL A 145 4.51 1.04 -4.34
C VAL A 145 4.79 -0.12 -5.28
N THR A 146 6.04 -0.35 -5.62
CA THR A 146 6.48 -1.43 -6.49
C THR A 146 7.26 -2.49 -5.71
N PRO A 147 7.53 -3.68 -6.29
CA PRO A 147 8.44 -4.64 -5.69
C PRO A 147 9.82 -4.06 -5.36
N THR A 148 10.31 -3.13 -6.18
CA THR A 148 11.59 -2.44 -5.92
C THR A 148 11.53 -1.67 -4.61
N ASP A 149 10.45 -0.92 -4.37
CA ASP A 149 10.27 -0.15 -3.13
C ASP A 149 10.15 -1.07 -1.92
N LEU A 150 9.40 -2.19 -2.02
CA LEU A 150 9.29 -3.18 -0.95
C LEU A 150 10.64 -3.84 -0.64
N ILE A 151 11.44 -4.14 -1.67
CA ILE A 151 12.78 -4.72 -1.51
C ILE A 151 13.72 -3.71 -0.82
N GLU A 152 13.62 -2.43 -1.16
CA GLU A 152 14.39 -1.38 -0.49
C GLU A 152 13.97 -1.22 0.97
N MET A 153 12.66 -1.19 1.27
CA MET A 153 12.16 -1.19 2.64
C MET A 153 12.69 -2.39 3.45
N ILE A 154 12.80 -3.57 2.84
CA ILE A 154 13.37 -4.75 3.50
C ILE A 154 14.86 -4.50 3.83
N ALA A 155 15.61 -3.90 2.91
CA ALA A 155 17.01 -3.56 3.15
C ALA A 155 17.17 -2.49 4.26
N ILE A 156 16.33 -1.44 4.27
CA ILE A 156 16.25 -0.43 5.34
C ILE A 156 16.06 -1.13 6.69
N LYS A 157 15.07 -2.01 6.78
CA LYS A 157 14.78 -2.75 8.02
C LYS A 157 15.95 -3.64 8.48
N GLU A 158 16.64 -4.31 7.56
CA GLU A 158 17.81 -5.14 7.88
C GLU A 158 19.01 -4.33 8.40
N ARG A 159 19.13 -3.05 8.02
CA ARG A 159 20.12 -2.12 8.59
C ARG A 159 19.75 -1.60 9.98
N GLY A 160 18.54 -1.90 10.46
CA GLY A 160 18.02 -1.41 11.74
C GLY A 160 17.36 -0.04 11.67
N GLU A 161 17.08 0.47 10.47
CA GLU A 161 16.35 1.71 10.21
C GLU A 161 14.82 1.45 10.12
N ASP A 162 14.00 2.50 10.19
CA ASP A 162 12.54 2.37 10.10
C ASP A 162 12.09 2.34 8.62
N PRO A 163 11.60 1.20 8.10
CA PRO A 163 11.16 1.12 6.71
C PRO A 163 9.95 2.02 6.39
N SER A 164 9.23 2.52 7.39
CA SER A 164 8.11 3.42 7.18
C SER A 164 8.54 4.83 6.77
N ASP A 165 9.83 5.17 6.88
CA ASP A 165 10.39 6.41 6.34
C ASP A 165 10.11 6.51 4.84
N LEU A 166 10.27 5.42 4.08
CA LEU A 166 9.96 5.41 2.65
C LEU A 166 8.47 5.68 2.35
N ILE A 167 7.56 5.22 3.23
CA ILE A 167 6.13 5.53 3.09
C ILE A 167 5.90 7.03 3.32
N LEU A 168 6.56 7.62 4.31
CA LEU A 168 6.46 9.05 4.60
C LEU A 168 7.03 9.88 3.45
N ASP A 169 8.21 9.53 2.93
CA ASP A 169 8.82 10.17 1.75
C ASP A 169 7.89 10.14 0.53
N LEU A 170 7.18 9.02 0.31
CA LEU A 170 6.19 8.91 -0.76
C LEU A 170 4.97 9.81 -0.55
N VAL A 171 4.54 10.03 0.71
CA VAL A 171 3.48 10.99 1.04
C VAL A 171 3.95 12.42 0.79
N GLU A 172 5.15 12.77 1.23
CA GLU A 172 5.72 14.11 1.03
C GLU A 172 5.94 14.40 -0.46
N LEU A 173 6.50 13.45 -1.20
CA LEU A 173 6.66 13.55 -2.65
C LEU A 173 5.30 13.68 -3.34
N PHE A 174 4.28 12.96 -2.87
CA PHE A 174 2.92 13.12 -3.37
C PHE A 174 2.42 14.56 -3.16
N TYR A 175 2.66 15.15 -2.00
CA TYR A 175 2.28 16.55 -1.74
C TYR A 175 3.06 17.56 -2.59
N VAL A 176 4.30 17.28 -2.97
CA VAL A 176 5.02 18.15 -3.92
C VAL A 176 4.45 18.03 -5.34
N GLN A 177 3.96 16.84 -5.71
CA GLN A 177 3.51 16.53 -7.07
C GLN A 177 2.00 16.70 -7.32
N HIS A 178 1.20 16.98 -6.28
CA HIS A 178 -0.27 16.96 -6.43
C HIS A 178 -0.83 18.20 -7.14
N GLU A 179 -0.06 19.30 -7.17
CA GLU A 179 -0.39 20.56 -7.85
C GLU A 179 -0.08 20.52 -9.36
#